data_AF-A0A086SYG9-F1
#
_entry.id   AF-A0A086SYG9-F1
#
_cell.length_a   1.000
_cell.length_b   1.000
_cell.length_c   1.000
_cell.angle_alpha   90.00
_cell.angle_beta   90.00
_cell.angle_gamma   90.00
#
_symmetry.space_group_name_H-M   'P 1'
#
loop_
_entity.id
_entity.type
_entity.pdbx_description
1 polymer ?
#
loop_
_entity_poly.entity_id
_entity_poly.type
_entity_poly.pdbx_seq_one_letter_code
_entity_poly.pdbx_strand_id
1 'polypeptide(L)'
;MGCIHLGQFQHHVFGDTLPPLRSALMAVHSPPPTRREVLLVFVPWDLPSWFTDSVSAVSPGIKVISYRCGMYDKDIPPDIPEETWQSVTVFLTWNVLPAKELVPNLRYVQLLTAGCNHVVGNPLFEDTDIQFCTANGVHPPQIAEWVITTYLSFQHHIFEHWDNQKIGKWVMPESDEDTEDAVGMRMGVLGYGCIGRQCAKLGQALGMDVHAFTLREKATPASRQDDTFAERGMGDPKGEIPSKWFHGAAGQLHEFLGSGLDLLIITLPLTSLTRGMIGKEQLQILGRRNAFLSNVGRGPIVRTDDLAEALNDGTLKGAALDVTDPEPLPPDHPLWKARNVIITPHVSGNSTHYNERVLKILQENLRRRYEGEDLMNKVNRSLGY
;
A
#
# COMPACT_ATOMS: atom_id res chain seq x y z
N MET A 1 7.63 36.96 45.24
CA MET A 1 7.64 38.38 44.80
C MET A 1 6.90 38.41 43.46
N GLY A 2 5.61 38.70 43.41
CA GLY A 2 4.98 40.01 43.61
C GLY A 2 4.64 40.58 42.22
N CYS A 3 3.47 40.25 41.66
CA CYS A 3 2.20 41.00 41.70
C CYS A 3 2.11 42.25 40.78
N ILE A 4 1.23 42.12 39.75
CA ILE A 4 0.22 43.06 39.19
C ILE A 4 0.63 44.46 38.70
N HIS A 5 0.25 44.80 37.46
CA HIS A 5 -0.60 45.97 37.24
C HIS A 5 -1.49 45.89 35.97
N LEU A 6 -2.78 46.11 36.21
CA LEU A 6 -3.85 46.37 35.24
C LEU A 6 -3.82 47.86 34.86
N GLY A 7 -4.10 48.18 33.60
CA GLY A 7 -4.38 49.52 33.12
C GLY A 7 -5.48 49.48 32.06
N GLN A 8 -6.60 50.13 32.34
CA GLN A 8 -7.83 50.16 31.56
C GLN A 8 -7.95 51.45 30.74
N PHE A 9 -8.50 51.29 29.52
CA PHE A 9 -9.28 52.23 28.67
C PHE A 9 -8.77 53.64 28.32
N GLN A 10 -8.72 53.93 27.01
CA GLN A 10 -9.70 54.82 26.38
C GLN A 10 -9.72 54.75 24.83
N HIS A 11 -10.93 54.94 24.31
CA HIS A 11 -11.38 54.96 22.92
C HIS A 11 -10.55 55.82 21.97
N HIS A 12 -10.38 55.36 20.72
CA HIS A 12 -10.49 56.22 19.54
C HIS A 12 -11.11 55.43 18.38
N VAL A 13 -12.19 56.01 17.86
CA VAL A 13 -12.97 55.56 16.70
C VAL A 13 -12.33 56.16 15.46
N PHE A 14 -11.93 55.33 14.50
CA PHE A 14 -11.87 55.73 13.09
C PHE A 14 -12.33 54.53 12.26
N GLY A 15 -13.44 54.74 11.56
CA GLY A 15 -13.99 53.80 10.61
C GLY A 15 -13.21 53.86 9.31
N ASP A 16 -12.94 52.69 8.74
CA ASP A 16 -12.76 52.54 7.31
C ASP A 16 -13.51 51.28 6.87
N THR A 17 -14.26 51.46 5.79
CA THR A 17 -15.27 50.58 5.25
C THR A 17 -14.61 49.43 4.47
N LEU A 18 -14.61 48.23 5.06
CA LEU A 18 -14.34 46.99 4.33
C LEU A 18 -15.58 46.61 3.50
N PRO A 19 -15.42 46.25 2.20
CA PRO A 19 -16.55 45.79 1.39
C PRO A 19 -17.05 44.43 1.90
N PRO A 20 -18.35 44.13 1.79
CA PRO A 20 -18.92 42.92 2.36
C PRO A 20 -18.37 41.68 1.64
N LEU A 21 -17.84 40.75 2.44
CA LEU A 21 -17.65 39.36 2.06
C LEU A 21 -18.98 38.85 1.50
N ARG A 22 -19.03 38.59 0.19
CA ARG A 22 -20.11 37.82 -0.42
C ARG A 22 -20.11 36.47 0.30
N SER A 23 -21.13 36.23 1.13
CA SER A 23 -21.48 34.89 1.55
C SER A 23 -21.77 34.10 0.28
N ALA A 24 -20.85 33.21 -0.10
CA ALA A 24 -21.21 32.12 -0.97
C ALA A 24 -22.26 31.34 -0.17
N LEU A 25 -23.54 31.50 -0.54
CA LEU A 25 -24.56 30.54 -0.17
C LEU A 25 -23.99 29.18 -0.58
N MET A 26 -23.61 28.38 0.42
CA MET A 26 -23.57 26.94 0.23
C MET A 26 -24.97 26.56 -0.20
N ALA A 27 -25.12 26.26 -1.48
CA ALA A 27 -26.27 25.55 -1.97
C ALA A 27 -26.30 24.26 -1.16
N VAL A 28 -27.19 24.21 -0.17
CA VAL A 28 -27.62 22.98 0.48
C VAL A 28 -28.21 22.15 -0.66
N HIS A 29 -27.37 21.36 -1.31
CA HIS A 29 -27.83 20.32 -2.20
C HIS A 29 -28.71 19.44 -1.32
N SER A 30 -30.02 19.45 -1.60
CA SER A 30 -30.89 18.42 -1.09
C SER A 30 -30.25 17.07 -1.45
N PRO A 31 -30.15 16.12 -0.51
CA PRO A 31 -29.57 14.81 -0.81
C PRO A 31 -30.33 14.24 -2.02
N PRO A 32 -29.63 13.62 -2.99
CA PRO A 32 -30.30 12.97 -4.11
C PRO A 32 -31.35 12.00 -3.54
N PRO A 33 -32.49 11.79 -4.24
CA PRO A 33 -33.53 10.88 -3.77
C PRO A 33 -32.87 9.56 -3.41
N THR A 34 -33.13 9.09 -2.18
CA THR A 34 -32.54 7.90 -1.57
C THR A 34 -32.72 6.70 -2.50
N ARG A 35 -31.76 6.49 -3.41
CA ARG A 35 -31.70 5.28 -4.23
C ARG A 35 -31.39 4.17 -3.25
N ARG A 36 -32.34 3.25 -3.09
CA ARG A 36 -32.19 2.07 -2.25
C ARG A 36 -31.00 1.27 -2.77
N GLU A 37 -29.86 1.40 -2.10
CA GLU A 37 -28.65 0.69 -2.50
C GLU A 37 -28.79 -0.80 -2.17
N VAL A 38 -28.25 -1.64 -3.04
CA VAL A 38 -28.14 -3.07 -2.81
C VAL A 38 -26.68 -3.45 -2.95
N LEU A 39 -26.08 -3.87 -1.84
CA LEU A 39 -24.72 -4.39 -1.75
C LEU A 39 -24.77 -5.91 -1.89
N LEU A 40 -24.22 -6.43 -2.98
CA LEU A 40 -23.94 -7.84 -3.15
C LEU A 40 -22.50 -8.15 -2.73
N VAL A 41 -22.31 -9.24 -2.00
CA VAL A 41 -20.99 -9.60 -1.45
C VAL A 41 -20.65 -11.05 -1.73
N PHE A 42 -19.52 -11.29 -2.40
CA PHE A 42 -18.91 -12.60 -2.58
C PHE A 42 -17.61 -12.70 -1.78
N VAL A 43 -17.64 -13.49 -0.71
CA VAL A 43 -16.50 -13.72 0.19
C VAL A 43 -16.53 -15.15 0.74
N PRO A 44 -15.39 -15.75 1.12
CA PRO A 44 -15.37 -17.12 1.68
C PRO A 44 -15.72 -17.20 3.17
N TRP A 45 -16.10 -16.08 3.81
CA TRP A 45 -16.41 -15.99 5.24
C TRP A 45 -17.77 -15.33 5.48
N ASP A 46 -18.32 -15.49 6.68
CA ASP A 46 -19.52 -14.76 7.06
C ASP A 46 -19.20 -13.30 7.32
N LEU A 47 -20.10 -12.41 6.91
CA LEU A 47 -19.97 -11.00 7.23
C LEU A 47 -20.15 -10.80 8.73
N PRO A 48 -19.22 -10.13 9.40
CA PRO A 48 -19.33 -9.89 10.83
C PRO A 48 -20.47 -8.90 11.10
N SER A 49 -21.20 -9.08 12.21
CA SER A 49 -22.36 -8.23 12.54
C SER A 49 -22.00 -6.74 12.66
N TRP A 50 -20.81 -6.42 13.18
CA TRP A 50 -20.33 -5.04 13.26
C TRP A 50 -20.32 -4.37 11.89
N PHE A 51 -20.05 -5.10 10.81
CA PHE A 51 -19.99 -4.54 9.46
C PHE A 51 -21.40 -4.28 8.91
N THR A 52 -22.34 -5.19 9.11
CA THR A 52 -23.73 -4.96 8.67
C THR A 52 -24.37 -3.79 9.41
N ASP A 53 -24.10 -3.66 10.70
CA ASP A 53 -24.57 -2.54 11.52
C ASP A 53 -23.93 -1.21 11.06
N SER A 54 -22.62 -1.24 10.79
CA SER A 54 -21.86 -0.04 10.41
C SER A 54 -22.20 0.45 9.00
N VAL A 55 -22.45 -0.46 8.05
CA VAL A 55 -22.92 -0.15 6.70
C VAL A 55 -24.31 0.49 6.72
N SER A 56 -25.21 -0.03 7.56
CA SER A 56 -26.55 0.54 7.73
C SER A 56 -26.53 1.95 8.34
N ALA A 57 -25.53 2.24 9.18
CA ALA A 57 -25.33 3.56 9.76
C ALA A 57 -24.80 4.60 8.75
N VAL A 58 -23.91 4.20 7.83
CA VAL A 58 -23.28 5.13 6.86
C VAL A 58 -24.03 5.23 5.52
N SER A 59 -24.85 4.23 5.17
CA SER A 59 -25.75 4.25 4.01
C SER A 59 -27.15 3.76 4.43
N PRO A 60 -27.96 4.64 5.08
CA PRO A 60 -29.29 4.27 5.56
C PRO A 60 -30.19 3.67 4.47
N GLY A 61 -30.73 2.48 4.73
CA GLY A 61 -31.64 1.78 3.82
C GLY A 61 -30.96 0.86 2.79
N ILE A 62 -29.63 0.73 2.84
CA ILE A 62 -28.89 -0.25 2.05
C ILE A 62 -29.32 -1.68 2.41
N LYS A 63 -29.54 -2.51 1.39
CA LYS A 63 -29.77 -3.96 1.54
C LYS A 63 -28.47 -4.69 1.30
N VAL A 64 -28.01 -5.48 2.28
CA VAL A 64 -26.82 -6.33 2.13
C VAL A 64 -27.25 -7.76 1.82
N ILE A 65 -26.69 -8.33 0.76
CA ILE A 65 -26.90 -9.71 0.33
C ILE A 65 -25.53 -10.35 0.17
N SER A 66 -25.27 -11.45 0.87
CA SER A 66 -23.97 -12.13 0.82
C SER A 66 -24.12 -13.58 0.40
N TYR A 67 -23.14 -14.03 -0.39
CA TYR A 67 -22.98 -15.43 -0.79
C TYR A 67 -21.55 -15.87 -0.47
N ARG A 68 -21.43 -17.10 0.02
CA ARG A 68 -20.11 -17.70 0.25
C ARG A 68 -19.51 -18.12 -1.08
N CYS A 69 -18.34 -17.57 -1.39
CA CYS A 69 -17.57 -17.86 -2.60
C CYS A 69 -16.11 -18.08 -2.20
N GLY A 70 -15.53 -19.21 -2.60
CA GLY A 70 -14.12 -19.52 -2.40
C GLY A 70 -13.21 -18.47 -3.04
N MET A 71 -12.06 -18.23 -2.43
CA MET A 71 -11.08 -17.23 -2.87
C MET A 71 -10.56 -17.48 -4.30
N TYR A 72 -10.60 -18.75 -4.74
CA TYR A 72 -10.13 -19.18 -6.06
C TYR A 72 -11.27 -19.69 -6.96
N ASP A 73 -12.52 -19.54 -6.53
CA ASP A 73 -13.66 -19.90 -7.33
C ASP A 73 -13.69 -19.01 -8.57
N LYS A 74 -14.11 -19.58 -9.70
CA LYS A 74 -14.26 -18.85 -10.97
C LYS A 74 -15.72 -18.71 -11.37
N ASP A 75 -16.57 -19.51 -10.76
CA ASP A 75 -17.99 -19.60 -11.08
C ASP A 75 -18.79 -18.73 -10.12
N ILE A 76 -19.86 -18.16 -10.65
CA ILE A 76 -20.86 -17.44 -9.88
C ILE A 76 -21.61 -18.46 -9.00
N PRO A 77 -21.91 -18.15 -7.73
CA PRO A 77 -22.74 -19.01 -6.89
C PRO A 77 -24.07 -19.37 -7.60
N PRO A 78 -24.53 -20.62 -7.54
CA PRO A 78 -25.80 -21.00 -8.14
C PRO A 78 -26.97 -20.28 -7.45
N ASP A 79 -28.09 -20.15 -8.17
CA ASP A 79 -29.39 -19.73 -7.63
C ASP A 79 -29.47 -18.30 -7.08
N ILE A 80 -28.66 -17.36 -7.59
CA ILE A 80 -28.86 -15.94 -7.31
C ILE A 80 -30.11 -15.44 -8.07
N PRO A 81 -31.17 -14.96 -7.39
CA PRO A 81 -32.40 -14.55 -8.06
C PRO A 81 -32.15 -13.41 -9.05
N GLU A 82 -32.84 -13.43 -10.19
CA GLU A 82 -32.76 -12.36 -11.20
C GLU A 82 -33.02 -10.97 -10.60
N GLU A 83 -33.98 -10.86 -9.68
CA GLU A 83 -34.27 -9.61 -8.97
C GLU A 83 -33.06 -9.07 -8.18
N THR A 84 -32.21 -9.96 -7.66
CA THR A 84 -30.97 -9.55 -6.98
C THR A 84 -30.03 -8.91 -7.99
N TRP A 85 -29.76 -9.56 -9.12
CA TRP A 85 -28.90 -9.02 -10.17
C TRP A 85 -29.39 -7.68 -10.70
N GLN A 86 -30.69 -7.58 -10.98
CA GLN A 86 -31.33 -6.38 -11.48
C GLN A 86 -31.31 -5.23 -10.46
N SER A 87 -31.24 -5.49 -9.15
CA SER A 87 -31.29 -4.44 -8.12
C SER A 87 -29.91 -4.02 -7.58
N VAL A 88 -28.86 -4.81 -7.81
CA VAL A 88 -27.51 -4.55 -7.30
C VAL A 88 -26.96 -3.21 -7.80
N THR A 89 -26.47 -2.41 -6.86
CA THR A 89 -25.82 -1.11 -7.14
C THR A 89 -24.35 -1.09 -6.72
N VAL A 90 -23.98 -1.92 -5.75
CA VAL A 90 -22.63 -2.08 -5.22
C VAL A 90 -22.26 -3.57 -5.15
N PHE A 91 -21.03 -3.91 -5.51
CA PHE A 91 -20.56 -5.29 -5.48
C PHE A 91 -19.18 -5.41 -4.83
N LEU A 92 -19.03 -6.30 -3.84
CA LEU A 92 -17.76 -6.69 -3.23
C LEU A 92 -17.35 -8.08 -3.71
N THR A 93 -16.16 -8.22 -4.30
CA THR A 93 -15.67 -9.51 -4.81
C THR A 93 -14.15 -9.61 -4.82
N TRP A 94 -13.64 -10.83 -4.93
CA TRP A 94 -12.22 -11.11 -5.19
C TRP A 94 -11.94 -11.04 -6.70
N ASN A 95 -12.45 -12.01 -7.46
CA ASN A 95 -12.18 -12.26 -8.89
C ASN A 95 -13.44 -12.60 -9.70
N VAL A 96 -14.53 -13.06 -9.07
CA VAL A 96 -15.76 -13.44 -9.77
C VAL A 96 -16.54 -12.18 -10.13
N LEU A 97 -16.75 -11.95 -11.43
CA LEU A 97 -17.49 -10.82 -11.97
C LEU A 97 -18.67 -11.33 -12.82
N PRO A 98 -19.90 -10.80 -12.65
CA PRO A 98 -21.03 -11.15 -13.49
C PRO A 98 -20.88 -10.60 -14.91
N ALA A 99 -21.64 -11.16 -15.85
CA ALA A 99 -21.85 -10.52 -17.15
C ALA A 99 -22.53 -9.15 -16.95
N LYS A 100 -22.10 -8.14 -17.72
CA LYS A 100 -22.58 -6.76 -17.58
C LYS A 100 -24.09 -6.62 -17.82
N GLU A 101 -24.66 -7.51 -18.63
CA GLU A 101 -26.09 -7.56 -18.94
C GLU A 101 -26.96 -7.96 -17.75
N LEU A 102 -26.40 -8.71 -16.79
CA LEU A 102 -27.12 -9.14 -15.57
C LEU A 102 -27.28 -7.98 -14.57
N VAL A 103 -26.38 -7.01 -14.60
CA VAL A 103 -26.25 -5.99 -13.55
C VAL A 103 -26.44 -4.55 -14.08
N PRO A 104 -27.61 -4.23 -14.67
CA PRO A 104 -27.82 -2.94 -15.34
C PRO A 104 -27.78 -1.73 -14.39
N ASN A 105 -27.89 -1.95 -13.08
CA ASN A 105 -27.88 -0.91 -12.06
C ASN A 105 -26.57 -0.82 -11.28
N LEU A 106 -25.59 -1.70 -11.54
CA LEU A 106 -24.30 -1.71 -10.86
C LEU A 106 -23.52 -0.45 -11.23
N ARG A 107 -22.96 0.21 -10.22
CA ARG A 107 -22.22 1.48 -10.38
C ARG A 107 -20.85 1.44 -9.72
N TYR A 108 -20.65 0.53 -8.78
CA TYR A 108 -19.46 0.48 -7.95
C TYR A 108 -19.07 -0.96 -7.64
N VAL A 109 -17.83 -1.32 -7.94
CA VAL A 109 -17.20 -2.60 -7.56
C VAL A 109 -16.04 -2.31 -6.60
N GLN A 110 -16.09 -2.90 -5.41
CA GLN A 110 -14.96 -2.98 -4.50
C GLN A 110 -14.27 -4.33 -4.71
N LEU A 111 -13.00 -4.30 -5.11
CA LEU A 111 -12.16 -5.49 -5.12
C LEU A 111 -11.60 -5.74 -3.72
N LEU A 112 -11.52 -7.01 -3.33
CA LEU A 112 -10.85 -7.44 -2.10
C LEU A 112 -9.33 -7.30 -2.17
N THR A 113 -8.77 -7.20 -3.38
CA THR A 113 -7.33 -7.17 -3.65
C THR A 113 -6.80 -5.74 -3.73
N ALA A 114 -5.52 -5.56 -3.38
CA ALA A 114 -4.85 -4.26 -3.53
C ALA A 114 -4.49 -3.89 -4.98
N GLY A 115 -4.33 -4.87 -5.86
CA GLY A 115 -4.16 -4.68 -7.30
C GLY A 115 -5.37 -5.17 -8.09
N CYS A 116 -5.45 -4.80 -9.38
CA CYS A 116 -6.55 -5.15 -10.27
C CYS A 116 -6.13 -5.92 -11.54
N ASN A 117 -4.90 -6.44 -11.60
CA ASN A 117 -4.37 -7.09 -12.81
C ASN A 117 -5.22 -8.28 -13.30
N HIS A 118 -5.87 -8.99 -12.37
CA HIS A 118 -6.67 -10.19 -12.66
C HIS A 118 -8.05 -9.89 -13.25
N VAL A 119 -8.51 -8.63 -13.23
CA VAL A 119 -9.81 -8.23 -13.83
C VAL A 119 -9.66 -7.53 -15.19
N VAL A 120 -8.42 -7.25 -15.61
CA VAL A 120 -8.13 -6.72 -16.96
C VAL A 120 -8.53 -7.78 -18.01
N GLY A 121 -9.15 -7.35 -19.11
CA GLY A 121 -9.75 -8.23 -20.12
C GLY A 121 -11.19 -8.65 -19.83
N ASN A 122 -11.76 -8.30 -18.66
CA ASN A 122 -13.14 -8.60 -18.36
C ASN A 122 -14.09 -7.52 -18.93
N PRO A 123 -15.15 -7.88 -19.70
CA PRO A 123 -16.09 -6.92 -20.27
C PRO A 123 -16.78 -6.00 -19.25
N LEU A 124 -17.03 -6.46 -18.02
CA LEU A 124 -17.60 -5.60 -16.97
C LEU A 124 -16.60 -4.50 -16.57
N PHE A 125 -15.31 -4.82 -16.56
CA PHE A 125 -14.25 -3.88 -16.25
C PHE A 125 -13.93 -2.94 -17.42
N GLU A 126 -13.88 -3.46 -18.65
CA GLU A 126 -13.41 -2.73 -19.84
C GLU A 126 -14.52 -1.97 -20.57
N ASP A 127 -15.71 -2.55 -20.71
CA ASP A 127 -16.77 -2.03 -21.57
C ASP A 127 -17.82 -1.20 -20.81
N THR A 128 -17.53 -0.80 -19.58
CA THR A 128 -18.48 -0.06 -18.73
C THR A 128 -17.83 1.10 -17.99
N ASP A 129 -18.64 2.09 -17.65
CA ASP A 129 -18.26 3.22 -16.80
C ASP A 129 -18.37 2.91 -15.30
N ILE A 130 -18.56 1.63 -14.93
CA ILE A 130 -18.65 1.22 -13.53
C ILE A 130 -17.35 1.57 -12.82
N GLN A 131 -17.44 2.19 -11.63
CA GLN A 131 -16.27 2.55 -10.86
C GLN A 131 -15.72 1.31 -10.14
N PHE A 132 -14.46 0.97 -10.40
CA PHE A 132 -13.74 -0.05 -9.63
C PHE A 132 -12.84 0.62 -8.60
N CYS A 133 -12.82 0.09 -7.38
CA CYS A 133 -11.87 0.48 -6.33
C CYS A 133 -11.16 -0.76 -5.79
N THR A 134 -9.90 -0.60 -5.36
CA THR A 134 -9.10 -1.67 -4.76
C THR A 134 -9.10 -1.60 -3.23
N ALA A 135 -8.58 -2.65 -2.61
CA ALA A 135 -8.24 -2.66 -1.19
C ALA A 135 -6.84 -2.03 -0.93
N ASN A 136 -6.43 -1.03 -1.70
CA ASN A 136 -5.18 -0.33 -1.43
C ASN A 136 -5.17 0.22 0.03
N GLY A 137 -4.07 0.00 0.76
CA GLY A 137 -3.96 0.38 2.17
C GLY A 137 -4.23 -0.72 3.20
N VAL A 138 -4.65 -1.93 2.82
CA VAL A 138 -4.84 -3.05 3.79
C VAL A 138 -3.54 -3.75 4.20
N HIS A 139 -2.52 -3.68 3.36
CA HIS A 139 -1.22 -4.35 3.51
C HIS A 139 -0.10 -3.63 4.28
N PRO A 140 -0.05 -2.28 4.36
CA PRO A 140 1.09 -1.58 4.95
C PRO A 140 1.56 -2.08 6.32
N PRO A 141 0.68 -2.44 7.29
CA PRO A 141 1.13 -2.89 8.61
C PRO A 141 2.04 -4.14 8.54
N GLN A 142 1.52 -5.24 7.99
CA GLN A 142 2.20 -6.54 7.95
C GLN A 142 3.37 -6.58 6.97
N ILE A 143 3.29 -5.85 5.84
CA ILE A 143 4.41 -5.81 4.90
C ILE A 143 5.56 -5.02 5.52
N ALA A 144 5.30 -3.90 6.18
CA ALA A 144 6.35 -3.14 6.83
C ALA A 144 6.97 -3.91 8.00
N GLU A 145 6.16 -4.64 8.78
CA GLU A 145 6.68 -5.59 9.77
C GLU A 145 7.62 -6.61 9.13
N TRP A 146 7.21 -7.26 8.04
CA TRP A 146 8.05 -8.23 7.32
C TRP A 146 9.36 -7.61 6.82
N VAL A 147 9.32 -6.40 6.24
CA VAL A 147 10.52 -5.70 5.75
C VAL A 147 11.48 -5.41 6.89
N ILE A 148 10.99 -4.87 8.01
CA ILE A 148 11.83 -4.55 9.17
C ILE A 148 12.35 -5.82 9.83
N THR A 149 11.51 -6.85 9.98
CA THR A 149 11.91 -8.14 10.56
C THR A 149 13.04 -8.78 9.75
N THR A 150 12.91 -8.84 8.43
CA THR A 150 13.94 -9.45 7.58
C THR A 150 15.25 -8.66 7.58
N TYR A 151 15.16 -7.32 7.54
CA TYR A 151 16.31 -6.45 7.65
C TYR A 151 17.04 -6.58 8.99
N LEU A 152 16.32 -6.49 10.11
CA LEU A 152 16.92 -6.63 11.45
C LEU A 152 17.44 -8.06 11.69
N SER A 153 16.74 -9.08 11.21
CA SER A 153 17.22 -10.47 11.33
C SER A 153 18.54 -10.68 10.59
N PHE A 154 18.73 -9.98 9.47
CA PHE A 154 19.99 -9.96 8.76
C PHE A 154 21.08 -9.19 9.55
N GLN A 155 20.81 -7.95 9.96
CA GLN A 155 21.80 -7.09 10.64
C GLN A 155 22.28 -7.66 11.99
N HIS A 156 21.43 -8.42 12.68
CA HIS A 156 21.73 -9.05 13.96
C HIS A 156 22.07 -10.55 13.84
N HIS A 157 22.37 -11.03 12.63
CA HIS A 157 22.80 -12.42 12.36
C HIS A 157 21.87 -13.51 12.94
N ILE A 158 20.58 -13.22 13.03
CA ILE A 158 19.60 -14.07 13.73
C ILE A 158 19.55 -15.48 13.12
N PHE A 159 19.69 -15.60 11.80
CA PHE A 159 19.68 -16.91 11.14
C PHE A 159 20.92 -17.74 11.46
N GLU A 160 22.10 -17.12 11.55
CA GLU A 160 23.32 -17.82 11.96
C GLU A 160 23.21 -18.30 13.41
N HIS A 161 22.76 -17.42 14.31
CA HIS A 161 22.54 -17.78 15.71
C HIS A 161 21.48 -18.88 15.85
N TRP A 162 20.42 -18.85 15.03
CA TRP A 162 19.39 -19.88 14.99
C TRP A 162 19.94 -21.24 14.53
N ASP A 163 20.81 -21.26 13.52
CA ASP A 163 21.45 -22.51 13.08
C ASP A 163 22.45 -23.05 14.10
N ASN A 164 23.21 -22.18 14.77
CA ASN A 164 24.06 -22.54 15.90
C ASN A 164 23.24 -23.12 17.07
N GLN A 165 22.08 -22.54 17.37
CA GLN A 165 21.16 -23.05 18.38
C GLN A 165 20.67 -24.47 18.06
N LYS A 166 20.29 -24.76 16.81
CA LYS A 166 19.82 -26.11 16.40
C LYS A 166 20.85 -27.21 16.67
N ILE A 167 22.13 -26.88 16.59
CA ILE A 167 23.24 -27.82 16.81
C ILE A 167 23.88 -27.66 18.20
N GLY A 168 23.29 -26.85 19.09
CA GLY A 168 23.75 -26.65 20.46
C GLY A 168 25.13 -25.99 20.57
N LYS A 169 25.51 -25.16 19.59
CA LYS A 169 26.78 -24.43 19.62
C LYS A 169 26.59 -23.00 20.13
N TRP A 170 27.43 -22.63 21.09
CA TRP A 170 27.58 -21.26 21.55
C TRP A 170 28.76 -20.63 20.81
N VAL A 171 28.48 -19.85 19.77
CA VAL A 171 29.48 -19.13 18.97
C VAL A 171 29.41 -17.66 19.35
N MET A 172 30.51 -17.13 19.86
CA MET A 172 30.65 -15.70 20.13
C MET A 172 31.13 -15.00 18.86
N PRO A 173 30.65 -13.78 18.56
CA PRO A 173 31.25 -12.98 17.49
C PRO A 173 32.71 -12.67 17.82
N GLU A 174 33.53 -12.45 16.79
CA GLU A 174 34.95 -12.12 16.97
C GLU A 174 35.16 -10.72 17.57
N SER A 175 34.18 -9.84 17.40
CA SER A 175 34.19 -8.45 17.86
C SER A 175 32.78 -7.98 18.22
N ASP A 176 32.69 -6.99 19.10
CA ASP A 176 31.45 -6.25 19.37
C ASP A 176 31.00 -5.41 18.15
N GLU A 177 31.84 -5.27 17.12
CA GLU A 177 31.57 -4.55 15.87
C GLU A 177 30.89 -5.41 14.78
N ASP A 178 30.51 -6.64 15.09
CA ASP A 178 29.92 -7.58 14.12
C ASP A 178 28.45 -7.27 13.77
N THR A 179 27.76 -6.44 14.57
CA THR A 179 26.36 -6.05 14.36
C THR A 179 26.26 -4.58 13.97
N GLU A 180 25.48 -4.31 12.92
CA GLU A 180 25.18 -2.93 12.50
C GLU A 180 23.76 -2.52 12.94
N ASP A 181 23.63 -1.56 13.85
CA ASP A 181 22.33 -0.96 14.14
C ASP A 181 21.87 0.02 13.05
N ALA A 182 20.60 0.42 13.08
CA ALA A 182 20.00 1.25 12.04
C ALA A 182 20.22 2.77 12.23
N VAL A 183 20.83 3.22 13.32
CA VAL A 183 20.88 4.64 13.66
C VAL A 183 21.79 5.39 12.69
N GLY A 184 21.25 6.43 12.05
CA GLY A 184 21.99 7.22 11.06
C GLY A 184 22.17 6.55 9.70
N MET A 185 21.69 5.31 9.54
CA MET A 185 21.63 4.64 8.24
C MET A 185 20.55 5.26 7.35
N ARG A 186 20.63 4.97 6.05
CA ARG A 186 19.71 5.50 5.05
C ARG A 186 18.82 4.43 4.44
N MET A 187 17.52 4.64 4.56
CA MET A 187 16.47 3.86 3.91
C MET A 187 16.04 4.54 2.62
N GLY A 188 16.19 3.84 1.49
CA GLY A 188 15.62 4.22 0.21
C GLY A 188 14.29 3.51 -0.03
N VAL A 189 13.22 4.25 -0.24
CA VAL A 189 11.90 3.71 -0.58
C VAL A 189 11.60 3.96 -2.06
N LEU A 190 11.73 2.90 -2.86
CA LEU A 190 11.39 2.90 -4.28
C LEU A 190 9.89 2.60 -4.45
N GLY A 191 9.09 3.66 -4.53
CA GLY A 191 7.62 3.61 -4.57
C GLY A 191 6.97 4.11 -3.28
N TYR A 192 6.88 5.43 -3.10
CA TYR A 192 6.35 6.06 -1.89
C TYR A 192 4.81 6.11 -1.80
N GLY A 193 4.15 4.96 -1.97
CA GLY A 193 2.72 4.74 -1.71
C GLY A 193 2.43 4.32 -0.27
N CYS A 194 1.26 3.75 0.01
CA CYS A 194 0.83 3.37 1.36
C CYS A 194 1.81 2.42 2.08
N ILE A 195 2.37 1.42 1.40
CA ILE A 195 3.38 0.49 1.97
C ILE A 195 4.68 1.21 2.24
N GLY A 196 5.19 1.95 1.24
CA GLY A 196 6.45 2.70 1.36
C GLY A 196 6.42 3.73 2.48
N ARG A 197 5.29 4.43 2.66
CA ARG A 197 5.05 5.37 3.77
C ARG A 197 5.08 4.70 5.13
N GLN A 198 4.50 3.51 5.27
CA GLN A 198 4.57 2.77 6.53
C GLN A 198 5.99 2.26 6.80
N CYS A 199 6.71 1.79 5.78
CA CYS A 199 8.12 1.41 5.92
C CYS A 199 8.98 2.60 6.37
N ALA A 200 8.79 3.77 5.75
CA ALA A 200 9.47 5.00 6.11
C ALA A 200 9.20 5.42 7.55
N LYS A 201 7.96 5.30 8.02
CA LYS A 201 7.60 5.53 9.42
C LYS A 201 8.38 4.65 10.38
N LEU A 202 8.47 3.35 10.09
CA LEU A 202 9.24 2.43 10.93
C LEU A 202 10.75 2.70 10.83
N GLY A 203 11.26 3.01 9.64
CA GLY A 203 12.66 3.41 9.45
C GLY A 203 13.04 4.65 10.25
N GLN A 204 12.19 5.69 10.23
CA GLN A 204 12.40 6.89 11.05
C GLN A 204 12.37 6.56 12.54
N ALA A 205 11.47 5.69 12.99
CA ALA A 205 11.41 5.25 14.39
C ALA A 205 12.67 4.47 14.82
N LEU A 206 13.36 3.82 13.88
CA LEU A 206 14.66 3.16 14.08
C LEU A 206 15.87 4.11 13.96
N GLY A 207 15.64 5.41 13.71
CA GLY A 207 16.70 6.41 13.59
C GLY A 207 17.32 6.51 12.20
N MET A 208 16.66 5.98 11.16
CA MET A 208 17.14 6.07 9.78
C MET A 208 16.75 7.40 9.11
N ASP A 209 17.61 7.87 8.22
CA ASP A 209 17.32 8.89 7.21
C ASP A 209 16.57 8.27 6.03
N VAL A 210 15.49 8.90 5.55
CA VAL A 210 14.64 8.33 4.50
C VAL A 210 14.74 9.11 3.20
N HIS A 211 15.06 8.42 2.12
CA HIS A 211 14.97 8.92 0.75
C HIS A 211 13.82 8.23 0.02
N ALA A 212 13.00 9.00 -0.69
CA ALA A 212 11.85 8.48 -1.42
C ALA A 212 12.02 8.65 -2.93
N PHE A 213 11.66 7.63 -3.71
CA PHE A 213 11.53 7.71 -5.16
C PHE A 213 10.07 7.52 -5.59
N THR A 214 9.60 8.37 -6.51
CA THR A 214 8.23 8.36 -7.01
C THR A 214 8.18 8.57 -8.52
N LEU A 215 7.08 8.21 -9.18
CA LEU A 215 6.95 8.44 -10.64
C LEU A 215 6.88 9.94 -10.98
N ARG A 216 6.18 10.72 -10.16
CA ARG A 216 5.90 12.15 -10.38
C ARG A 216 6.59 12.97 -9.30
N GLU A 217 7.00 14.18 -9.65
CA GLU A 217 7.63 15.11 -8.71
C GLU A 217 6.74 15.39 -7.49
N LYS A 218 7.40 15.54 -6.34
CA LYS A 218 6.79 15.78 -5.03
C LYS A 218 7.33 17.06 -4.37
N ALA A 219 7.39 18.15 -5.15
CA ALA A 219 8.04 19.41 -4.75
C ALA A 219 7.33 20.14 -3.60
N THR A 220 6.00 20.02 -3.48
CA THR A 220 5.20 20.78 -2.50
C THR A 220 4.56 19.87 -1.45
N PRO A 221 4.25 20.38 -0.23
CA PRO A 221 3.50 19.60 0.77
C PRO A 221 2.19 19.03 0.23
N ALA A 222 1.44 19.79 -0.57
CA ALA A 222 0.22 19.31 -1.21
C ALA A 222 0.48 18.13 -2.15
N SER A 223 1.55 18.17 -2.96
CA SER A 223 1.89 17.05 -3.84
C SER A 223 2.28 15.78 -3.09
N ARG A 224 2.78 15.91 -1.85
CA ARG A 224 3.24 14.80 -0.99
C ARG A 224 2.13 14.14 -0.18
N GLN A 225 0.96 14.74 -0.11
CA GLN A 225 -0.18 14.16 0.59
C GLN A 225 -0.61 12.84 -0.04
N ASP A 226 -1.15 11.97 0.80
CA ASP A 226 -1.77 10.70 0.41
C ASP A 226 -3.16 10.66 1.04
N ASP A 227 -4.16 10.47 0.19
CA ASP A 227 -5.57 10.37 0.56
C ASP A 227 -6.09 8.93 0.46
N THR A 228 -5.18 7.97 0.29
CA THR A 228 -5.52 6.54 0.29
C THR A 228 -5.84 6.06 1.70
N PHE A 229 -6.55 4.94 1.80
CA PHE A 229 -6.87 4.36 3.09
C PHE A 229 -5.59 4.00 3.87
N ALA A 230 -5.56 4.38 5.15
CA ALA A 230 -4.56 3.93 6.10
C ALA A 230 -5.22 3.74 7.47
N GLU A 231 -4.78 2.71 8.20
CA GLU A 231 -5.16 2.55 9.60
C GLU A 231 -4.71 3.77 10.43
N ARG A 232 -5.47 4.09 11.48
CA ARG A 232 -5.22 5.29 12.28
C ARG A 232 -3.79 5.27 12.84
N GLY A 233 -3.06 6.35 12.59
CA GLY A 233 -1.70 6.49 13.07
C GLY A 233 -0.67 5.67 12.28
N MET A 234 -1.03 5.13 11.11
CA MET A 234 -0.09 4.46 10.20
C MET A 234 0.33 5.39 9.06
N GLY A 235 1.43 5.03 8.42
CA GLY A 235 2.00 5.70 7.27
C GLY A 235 2.50 7.12 7.57
N ASP A 236 2.56 7.90 6.50
CA ASP A 236 3.02 9.27 6.48
C ASP A 236 2.06 10.09 5.60
N PRO A 237 0.84 10.39 6.08
CA PRO A 237 -0.20 11.00 5.23
C PRO A 237 0.19 12.35 4.65
N LYS A 238 1.09 13.08 5.33
CA LYS A 238 1.56 14.40 4.90
C LYS A 238 2.84 14.34 4.06
N GLY A 239 3.52 13.19 4.00
CA GLY A 239 4.78 13.04 3.28
C GLY A 239 5.91 13.87 3.90
N GLU A 240 5.97 13.90 5.23
CA GLU A 240 6.94 14.71 5.99
C GLU A 240 8.20 13.92 6.34
N ILE A 241 8.18 12.60 6.23
CA ILE A 241 9.28 11.73 6.67
C ILE A 241 10.51 11.78 5.73
N PRO A 242 10.38 11.73 4.39
CA PRO A 242 11.55 11.67 3.54
C PRO A 242 12.31 13.00 3.55
N SER A 243 13.59 12.94 3.86
CA SER A 243 14.51 14.08 3.82
C SER A 243 14.86 14.47 2.38
N LYS A 244 14.80 13.50 1.45
CA LYS A 244 15.00 13.73 0.01
C LYS A 244 13.96 13.00 -0.83
N TRP A 245 13.55 13.68 -1.90
CA TRP A 245 12.59 13.17 -2.88
C TRP A 245 13.24 13.13 -4.25
N PHE A 246 13.17 11.97 -4.89
CA PHE A 246 13.60 11.72 -6.25
C PHE A 246 12.38 11.35 -7.09
N HIS A 247 12.43 11.61 -8.39
CA HIS A 247 11.31 11.26 -9.27
C HIS A 247 11.70 11.02 -10.72
N GLY A 248 10.83 10.34 -11.46
CA GLY A 248 10.94 10.23 -12.92
C GLY A 248 11.53 8.91 -13.40
N ALA A 249 12.37 8.96 -14.42
CA ALA A 249 12.91 7.79 -15.13
C ALA A 249 14.40 7.52 -14.80
N ALA A 250 15.10 6.79 -15.68
CA ALA A 250 16.41 6.18 -15.44
C ALA A 250 17.48 7.09 -14.81
N GLY A 251 17.63 8.34 -15.27
CA GLY A 251 18.68 9.24 -14.74
C GLY A 251 18.51 9.58 -13.25
N GLN A 252 17.26 9.84 -12.84
CA GLN A 252 16.94 10.11 -11.43
C GLN A 252 16.95 8.84 -10.57
N LEU A 253 16.71 7.67 -11.18
CA LEU A 253 16.84 6.38 -10.49
C LEU A 253 18.30 6.12 -10.09
N HIS A 254 19.25 6.39 -10.98
CA HIS A 254 20.68 6.24 -10.65
C HIS A 254 21.11 7.18 -9.53
N GLU A 255 20.68 8.44 -9.53
CA GLU A 255 20.95 9.39 -8.45
C GLU A 255 20.36 8.91 -7.12
N PHE A 256 19.12 8.40 -7.13
CA PHE A 256 18.48 7.83 -5.96
C PHE A 256 19.25 6.61 -5.41
N LEU A 257 19.58 5.64 -6.26
CA LEU A 257 20.33 4.45 -5.83
C LEU A 257 21.74 4.81 -5.34
N GLY A 258 22.36 5.81 -5.96
CA GLY A 258 23.67 6.34 -5.59
C GLY A 258 23.66 7.31 -4.40
N SER A 259 22.50 7.57 -3.79
CA SER A 259 22.35 8.55 -2.70
C SER A 259 22.80 8.03 -1.33
N GLY A 260 23.53 6.91 -1.32
CA GLY A 260 24.16 6.31 -0.14
C GLY A 260 23.16 5.55 0.72
N LEU A 261 22.35 4.69 0.10
CA LEU A 261 21.35 3.85 0.76
C LEU A 261 22.03 2.65 1.45
N ASP A 262 21.62 2.34 2.67
CA ASP A 262 22.02 1.12 3.39
C ASP A 262 20.94 0.03 3.31
N LEU A 263 19.67 0.44 3.12
CA LEU A 263 18.52 -0.40 2.85
C LEU A 263 17.71 0.17 1.67
N LEU A 264 17.51 -0.61 0.62
CA LEU A 264 16.55 -0.30 -0.46
C LEU A 264 15.29 -1.14 -0.28
N ILE A 265 14.13 -0.50 -0.27
CA ILE A 265 12.82 -1.17 -0.23
C ILE A 265 12.09 -0.89 -1.53
N ILE A 266 11.66 -1.95 -2.22
CA ILE A 266 10.92 -1.89 -3.48
C ILE A 266 9.45 -2.19 -3.22
N THR A 267 8.60 -1.18 -3.46
CA THR A 267 7.14 -1.21 -3.25
C THR A 267 6.38 -0.75 -4.49
N LEU A 268 7.03 -0.71 -5.65
CA LEU A 268 6.42 -0.32 -6.92
C LEU A 268 5.40 -1.36 -7.42
N PRO A 269 4.33 -0.93 -8.11
CA PRO A 269 3.52 -1.83 -8.92
C PRO A 269 4.30 -2.31 -10.15
N LEU A 270 3.91 -3.46 -10.71
CA LEU A 270 4.47 -3.95 -11.98
C LEU A 270 3.73 -3.33 -13.17
N THR A 271 4.46 -2.59 -13.98
CA THR A 271 4.02 -1.99 -15.23
C THR A 271 5.09 -2.22 -16.31
N SER A 272 4.84 -1.79 -17.55
CA SER A 272 5.86 -1.77 -18.60
C SER A 272 7.07 -0.89 -18.23
N LEU A 273 6.87 0.15 -17.40
CA LEU A 273 7.92 1.07 -16.97
C LEU A 273 8.79 0.51 -15.83
N THR A 274 8.24 -0.40 -15.02
CA THR A 274 8.92 -0.92 -13.82
C THR A 274 9.48 -2.32 -13.99
N ARG A 275 9.08 -3.04 -15.04
CA ARG A 275 9.62 -4.37 -15.38
C ARG A 275 11.13 -4.27 -15.68
N GLY A 276 11.91 -5.05 -14.94
CA GLY A 276 13.37 -5.11 -15.08
C GLY A 276 14.06 -3.78 -14.78
N MET A 277 13.40 -2.88 -14.04
CA MET A 277 13.93 -1.57 -13.64
C MET A 277 15.21 -1.68 -12.82
N ILE A 278 15.35 -2.76 -12.03
CA ILE A 278 16.55 -3.06 -11.26
C ILE A 278 17.28 -4.23 -11.92
N GLY A 279 18.29 -3.92 -12.73
CA GLY A 279 19.22 -4.90 -13.30
C GLY A 279 20.66 -4.69 -12.81
N LYS A 280 21.61 -5.34 -13.48
CA LYS A 280 23.04 -5.31 -13.14
C LYS A 280 23.61 -3.91 -12.86
N GLU A 281 23.33 -2.93 -13.71
CA GLU A 281 23.82 -1.56 -13.53
C GLU A 281 23.27 -0.91 -12.26
N GLN A 282 21.97 -1.04 -12.00
CA GLN A 282 21.32 -0.48 -10.81
C GLN A 282 21.83 -1.14 -9.53
N LEU A 283 22.04 -2.46 -9.55
CA LEU A 283 22.61 -3.21 -8.44
C LEU A 283 24.05 -2.77 -8.15
N GLN A 284 24.86 -2.50 -9.18
CA GLN A 284 26.22 -1.98 -9.01
C GLN A 284 26.25 -0.56 -8.42
N ILE A 285 25.30 0.30 -8.79
CA ILE A 285 25.18 1.64 -8.20
C ILE A 285 24.78 1.54 -6.72
N LEU A 286 23.78 0.71 -6.42
CA LEU A 286 23.29 0.45 -5.07
C LEU A 286 24.41 -0.15 -4.18
N GLY A 287 25.17 -1.10 -4.73
CA GLY A 287 26.25 -1.80 -4.06
C GLY A 287 27.46 -0.94 -3.66
N ARG A 288 27.53 0.33 -4.09
CA ARG A 288 28.58 1.26 -3.63
C ARG A 288 28.58 1.50 -2.12
N ARG A 289 27.46 1.22 -1.45
CA ARG A 289 27.32 1.21 0.01
C ARG A 289 27.14 -0.19 0.59
N ASN A 290 27.33 -1.24 -0.21
CA ASN A 290 27.07 -2.61 0.19
C ASN A 290 25.65 -2.78 0.77
N ALA A 291 24.64 -2.22 0.10
CA ALA A 291 23.29 -2.10 0.67
C ALA A 291 22.54 -3.44 0.77
N PHE A 292 21.51 -3.47 1.63
CA PHE A 292 20.52 -4.54 1.69
C PHE A 292 19.32 -4.23 0.79
N LEU A 293 18.84 -5.19 0.01
CA LEU A 293 17.69 -5.02 -0.89
C LEU A 293 16.47 -5.79 -0.37
N SER A 294 15.33 -5.12 -0.20
CA SER A 294 14.04 -5.73 0.13
C SER A 294 13.05 -5.53 -1.01
N ASN A 295 12.52 -6.63 -1.57
CA ASN A 295 11.47 -6.57 -2.60
C ASN A 295 10.17 -7.19 -2.08
N VAL A 296 9.16 -6.33 -1.89
CA VAL A 296 7.78 -6.67 -1.51
C VAL A 296 6.77 -6.12 -2.53
N GLY A 297 7.26 -5.62 -3.67
CA GLY A 297 6.46 -5.13 -4.77
C GLY A 297 6.04 -6.28 -5.68
N ARG A 298 6.81 -6.51 -6.74
CA ARG A 298 6.61 -7.62 -7.68
C ARG A 298 7.97 -8.16 -8.13
N GLY A 299 8.06 -9.47 -8.31
CA GLY A 299 9.30 -10.16 -8.72
C GLY A 299 9.94 -9.56 -9.96
N PRO A 300 9.20 -9.41 -11.09
CA PRO A 300 9.78 -8.95 -12.35
C PRO A 300 10.28 -7.51 -12.38
N ILE A 301 10.20 -6.75 -11.28
CA ILE A 301 10.82 -5.42 -11.16
C ILE A 301 12.35 -5.55 -11.04
N VAL A 302 12.81 -6.62 -10.40
CA VAL A 302 14.22 -6.97 -10.24
C VAL A 302 14.56 -8.10 -11.20
N ARG A 303 15.67 -7.97 -11.94
CA ARG A 303 16.21 -9.08 -12.72
C ARG A 303 16.84 -10.09 -11.77
N THR A 304 16.16 -11.21 -11.55
CA THR A 304 16.52 -12.19 -10.52
C THR A 304 17.91 -12.80 -10.71
N ASP A 305 18.34 -13.02 -11.95
CA ASP A 305 19.69 -13.53 -12.24
C ASP A 305 20.78 -12.52 -11.88
N ASP A 306 20.59 -11.25 -12.24
CA ASP A 306 21.52 -10.17 -11.89
C ASP A 306 21.62 -10.00 -10.36
N LEU A 307 20.50 -10.16 -9.65
CA LEU A 307 20.47 -10.12 -8.18
C LEU A 307 21.25 -11.30 -7.57
N ALA A 308 21.06 -12.51 -8.09
CA ALA A 308 21.80 -13.69 -7.61
C ALA A 308 23.31 -13.53 -7.85
N GLU A 309 23.74 -12.97 -8.98
CA GLU A 309 25.14 -12.63 -9.24
C GLU A 309 25.66 -11.61 -8.22
N ALA A 310 24.94 -10.49 -8.03
CA ALA A 310 25.32 -9.40 -7.11
C ALA A 310 25.40 -9.83 -5.64
N LEU A 311 24.62 -10.84 -5.23
CA LEU A 311 24.72 -11.43 -3.89
C LEU A 311 25.94 -12.35 -3.76
N ASN A 312 26.21 -13.14 -4.79
CA ASN A 312 27.31 -14.10 -4.76
C ASN A 312 28.68 -13.42 -4.85
N ASP A 313 28.81 -12.38 -5.68
CA ASP A 313 30.05 -11.61 -5.84
C ASP A 313 30.29 -10.57 -4.73
N GLY A 314 29.31 -10.36 -3.84
CA GLY A 314 29.40 -9.42 -2.72
C GLY A 314 29.13 -7.97 -3.07
N THR A 315 28.57 -7.68 -4.25
CA THR A 315 28.08 -6.34 -4.61
C THR A 315 26.99 -5.85 -3.63
N LEU A 316 26.12 -6.75 -3.16
CA LEU A 316 25.15 -6.49 -2.10
C LEU A 316 25.44 -7.33 -0.87
N LYS A 317 25.21 -6.77 0.32
CA LYS A 317 25.40 -7.51 1.58
C LYS A 317 24.34 -8.58 1.80
N GLY A 318 23.14 -8.37 1.27
CA GLY A 318 22.04 -9.32 1.38
C GLY A 318 20.77 -8.82 0.71
N ALA A 319 19.76 -9.70 0.67
CA ALA A 319 18.44 -9.35 0.18
C ALA A 319 17.31 -10.11 0.92
N ALA A 320 16.13 -9.52 0.93
CA ALA A 320 14.88 -10.17 1.34
C ALA A 320 13.86 -10.07 0.21
N LEU A 321 13.32 -11.21 -0.23
CA LEU A 321 12.41 -11.33 -1.36
C LEU A 321 11.14 -12.05 -0.92
N ASP A 322 10.03 -11.32 -0.84
CA ASP A 322 8.71 -11.95 -0.72
C ASP A 322 8.13 -12.30 -2.10
N VAL A 323 8.69 -11.72 -3.15
CA VAL A 323 8.27 -11.91 -4.54
C VAL A 323 9.47 -12.20 -5.42
N THR A 324 9.31 -13.09 -6.40
CA THR A 324 10.39 -13.55 -7.28
C THR A 324 9.89 -13.66 -8.73
N ASP A 325 10.81 -13.76 -9.69
CA ASP A 325 10.49 -14.03 -11.10
C ASP A 325 11.39 -15.18 -11.58
N PRO A 326 10.83 -16.35 -11.96
CA PRO A 326 9.40 -16.70 -12.00
C PRO A 326 8.78 -16.98 -10.62
N GLU A 327 7.44 -16.96 -10.55
CA GLU A 327 6.66 -17.32 -9.35
C GLU A 327 5.58 -18.37 -9.71
N PRO A 328 5.49 -19.52 -9.00
CA PRO A 328 6.36 -19.98 -7.91
C PRO A 328 7.82 -20.19 -8.33
N LEU A 329 8.76 -19.96 -7.40
CA LEU A 329 10.19 -20.12 -7.68
C LEU A 329 10.55 -21.62 -7.84
N PRO A 330 11.12 -22.04 -8.99
CA PRO A 330 11.47 -23.44 -9.24
C PRO A 330 12.45 -23.99 -8.19
N PRO A 331 12.33 -25.27 -7.76
CA PRO A 331 13.18 -25.84 -6.71
C PRO A 331 14.69 -25.84 -7.01
N ASP A 332 15.07 -25.81 -8.28
CA ASP A 332 16.45 -25.80 -8.77
C ASP A 332 16.97 -24.39 -9.11
N HIS A 333 16.15 -23.35 -8.90
CA HIS A 333 16.52 -21.98 -9.22
C HIS A 333 17.76 -21.52 -8.41
N PRO A 334 18.77 -20.88 -9.02
CA PRO A 334 20.03 -20.52 -8.35
C PRO A 334 19.84 -19.56 -7.17
N LEU A 335 18.80 -18.72 -7.21
CA LEU A 335 18.45 -17.80 -6.13
C LEU A 335 18.30 -18.50 -4.76
N TRP A 336 17.82 -19.75 -4.71
CA TRP A 336 17.73 -20.51 -3.46
C TRP A 336 19.07 -20.73 -2.76
N LYS A 337 20.17 -20.67 -3.52
CA LYS A 337 21.54 -20.89 -3.04
C LYS A 337 22.38 -19.63 -3.06
N ALA A 338 21.80 -18.48 -3.45
CA ALA A 338 22.52 -17.21 -3.41
C ALA A 338 22.89 -16.85 -1.97
N ARG A 339 24.01 -16.15 -1.79
CA ARG A 339 24.47 -15.73 -0.46
C ARG A 339 23.47 -14.74 0.15
N ASN A 340 23.28 -14.83 1.46
CA ASN A 340 22.62 -13.78 2.26
C ASN A 340 21.23 -13.36 1.76
N VAL A 341 20.44 -14.31 1.22
CA VAL A 341 19.08 -14.06 0.74
C VAL A 341 18.04 -14.72 1.63
N ILE A 342 16.99 -13.96 1.96
CA ILE A 342 15.80 -14.45 2.63
C ILE A 342 14.69 -14.49 1.58
N ILE A 343 14.05 -15.64 1.40
CA ILE A 343 12.96 -15.82 0.42
C ILE A 343 11.71 -16.29 1.16
N THR A 344 10.60 -15.58 0.97
CA THR A 344 9.28 -16.02 1.45
C THR A 344 8.30 -16.13 0.27
N PRO A 345 7.32 -17.05 0.34
CA PRO A 345 6.49 -17.39 -0.82
C PRO A 345 5.29 -16.45 -0.98
N HIS A 346 5.54 -15.15 -1.12
CA HIS A 346 4.50 -14.12 -1.35
C HIS A 346 3.47 -14.04 -0.22
N VAL A 347 3.96 -13.93 1.01
CA VAL A 347 3.17 -13.99 2.25
C VAL A 347 3.30 -12.75 3.12
N SER A 348 4.16 -11.79 2.80
CA SER A 348 4.33 -10.55 3.57
C SER A 348 3.01 -9.77 3.71
N GLY A 349 2.10 -9.93 2.75
CA GLY A 349 0.77 -9.32 2.75
C GLY A 349 -0.26 -9.99 3.67
N ASN A 350 0.02 -11.15 4.26
CA ASN A 350 -0.94 -11.94 5.04
C ASN A 350 -1.20 -11.32 6.43
N SER A 351 -2.46 -11.26 6.84
CA SER A 351 -2.83 -10.77 8.16
C SER A 351 -4.18 -11.32 8.61
N THR A 352 -4.32 -11.61 9.90
CA THR A 352 -5.61 -11.92 10.54
C THR A 352 -6.59 -10.73 10.50
N HIS A 353 -6.09 -9.51 10.29
CA HIS A 353 -6.89 -8.29 10.17
C HIS A 353 -7.20 -7.90 8.72
N TYR A 354 -6.81 -8.72 7.73
CA TYR A 354 -6.98 -8.39 6.31
C TYR A 354 -8.44 -8.07 5.96
N ASN A 355 -9.33 -9.01 6.27
CA ASN A 355 -10.74 -8.89 5.93
C ASN A 355 -11.40 -7.70 6.64
N GLU A 356 -11.06 -7.48 7.91
CA GLU A 356 -11.54 -6.34 8.68
C GLU A 356 -11.18 -5.01 7.99
N ARG A 357 -9.94 -4.87 7.53
CA ARG A 357 -9.47 -3.65 6.84
C ARG A 357 -10.14 -3.44 5.49
N VAL A 358 -10.36 -4.50 4.71
CA VAL A 358 -11.11 -4.38 3.46
C VAL A 358 -12.53 -3.90 3.71
N LEU A 359 -13.20 -4.45 4.74
CA LEU A 359 -14.55 -4.04 5.11
C LEU A 359 -14.60 -2.58 5.59
N LYS A 360 -13.56 -2.07 6.28
CA LYS A 360 -13.43 -0.64 6.62
C LYS A 360 -13.31 0.25 5.37
N ILE A 361 -12.54 -0.18 4.35
CA ILE A 361 -12.44 0.54 3.07
C ILE A 361 -13.82 0.60 2.40
N LEU A 362 -14.51 -0.54 2.31
CA LEU A 362 -15.85 -0.60 1.73
C LEU A 362 -16.82 0.31 2.48
N GLN A 363 -16.82 0.25 3.81
CA GLN A 363 -17.66 1.10 4.65
C GLN A 363 -17.41 2.59 4.36
N GLU A 364 -16.15 3.02 4.30
CA GLU A 364 -15.81 4.42 4.02
C GLU A 364 -16.21 4.85 2.60
N ASN A 365 -16.05 3.97 1.60
CA ASN A 365 -16.52 4.24 0.24
C ASN A 365 -18.05 4.30 0.14
N LEU A 366 -18.77 3.50 0.92
CA LEU A 366 -20.24 3.59 1.00
C LEU A 366 -20.69 4.89 1.66
N ARG A 367 -20.02 5.33 2.73
CA ARG A 367 -20.25 6.64 3.36
C ARG A 367 -20.06 7.79 2.35
N ARG A 368 -18.90 7.83 1.69
CA ARG A 368 -18.57 8.82 0.64
C ARG A 368 -19.63 8.85 -0.45
N ARG A 369 -20.01 7.67 -0.94
CA ARG A 369 -21.02 7.52 -1.98
C ARG A 369 -22.39 8.06 -1.55
N TYR A 370 -22.81 7.79 -0.32
CA TYR A 370 -24.06 8.30 0.24
C TYR A 370 -24.04 9.83 0.36
N GLU A 371 -22.90 10.41 0.73
CA GLU A 371 -22.70 11.86 0.86
C GLU A 371 -22.42 12.58 -0.48
N GLY A 372 -22.25 11.83 -1.57
CA GLY A 372 -21.91 12.39 -2.89
C GLY A 372 -20.43 12.78 -3.03
N GLU A 373 -19.56 12.28 -2.16
CA GLU A 373 -18.11 12.45 -2.20
C GLU A 373 -17.45 11.44 -3.17
N ASP A 374 -16.22 11.76 -3.58
CA ASP A 374 -15.40 10.89 -4.40
C ASP A 374 -14.95 9.63 -3.64
N LEU A 375 -15.03 8.47 -4.30
CA LEU A 375 -14.52 7.20 -3.75
C LEU A 375 -13.00 7.21 -3.61
N MET A 376 -12.51 6.52 -2.58
CA MET A 376 -11.08 6.23 -2.39
C MET A 376 -10.65 5.03 -3.23
N ASN A 377 -9.35 4.93 -3.48
CA ASN A 377 -8.72 3.77 -4.14
C ASN A 377 -9.29 3.44 -5.54
N LYS A 378 -9.75 4.46 -6.27
CA LYS A 378 -10.25 4.31 -7.63
C LYS A 378 -9.16 3.74 -8.54
N VAL A 379 -9.47 2.64 -9.23
CA VAL A 379 -8.60 2.06 -10.25
C VAL A 379 -8.50 3.02 -11.44
N ASN A 380 -7.29 3.38 -11.84
CA ASN A 380 -7.06 4.08 -13.09
C ASN A 380 -6.81 3.05 -14.20
N ARG A 381 -7.84 2.78 -15.02
CA ARG A 381 -7.76 1.81 -16.14
C ARG A 381 -6.59 2.05 -17.10
N SER A 382 -6.22 3.31 -17.32
CA SER A 382 -5.11 3.67 -18.23
C SER A 382 -3.73 3.37 -17.63
N LEU A 383 -3.61 3.38 -16.31
CA LEU A 383 -2.37 3.10 -15.59
C LEU A 383 -2.28 1.63 -15.14
N GLY A 384 -3.43 0.95 -15.04
CA GLY A 384 -3.52 -0.45 -14.62
C GLY A 384 -3.39 -0.66 -13.12
N TYR A 385 -3.56 0.39 -12.30
CA TYR A 385 -3.53 0.35 -10.84
C TYR A 385 -4.33 1.48 -10.19
#